data_AF-A0A813MDJ4-F1
#
_entry.id   AF-A0A813MDJ4-F1
#
_cell.length_a   1.000
_cell.length_b   1.000
_cell.length_c   1.000
_cell.angle_alpha   90.00
_cell.angle_beta   90.00
_cell.angle_gamma   90.00
#
_symmetry.space_group_name_H-M   'P 1'
#
loop_
_entity.id
_entity.type
_entity.pdbx_description
1 polymer ?
#
loop_
_entity_poly.entity_id
_entity_poly.type
_entity_poly.pdbx_seq_one_letter_code
_entity_poly.pdbx_strand_id
1 'polypeptide(L)'
;MKNFILFILIVCVSFTYTKDVCRFPKTWKTRYDFDYKTRKNEWTTPNAKTDYYKLVLSWSPSFCKELPASQRNQTFQCQYNDFGLIVHGFWAQSKSAKTLKQHPRNCRNDKQLPLTTIKRHFCMMPGETLIQGEWEKHGTCSFRTGEEYLDTIERLYNALTIPNLKLILADKRVDQYKIKKGFIEKNPKLHTNQMIIYMKGKELVDIKICYDLKLNYTNCYR
;
A
#
# COMPACT_ATOMS: atom_id res chain seq x y z
N MET A 1 17.19 34.23 57.61
CA MET A 1 17.14 32.91 56.93
C MET A 1 16.61 33.13 55.53
N LYS A 2 17.45 32.98 54.49
CA LYS A 2 17.06 33.21 53.08
C LYS A 2 16.73 31.87 52.42
N ASN A 3 15.50 31.74 51.93
CA ASN A 3 15.06 30.58 51.15
C ASN A 3 15.64 30.66 49.73
N PHE A 4 16.41 29.65 49.32
CA PHE A 4 16.83 29.45 47.94
C PHE A 4 15.81 28.54 47.23
N ILE A 5 15.12 29.08 46.24
CA ILE A 5 14.27 28.31 45.32
C ILE A 5 15.17 27.85 44.17
N LEU A 6 15.38 26.53 44.07
CA LEU A 6 16.14 25.90 43.00
C LEU A 6 15.24 25.75 41.76
N PHE A 7 15.45 26.58 40.74
CA PHE A 7 14.81 26.42 39.44
C PHE A 7 15.50 25.29 38.66
N ILE A 8 14.84 24.14 38.54
CA ILE A 8 15.26 23.07 37.65
C ILE A 8 14.82 23.45 36.24
N LEU A 9 15.78 23.85 35.40
CA LEU A 9 15.56 23.99 33.95
C LEU A 9 15.30 22.59 33.35
N ILE A 10 14.06 22.31 33.00
CA ILE A 10 13.72 21.17 32.14
C ILE A 10 14.15 21.53 30.72
N VAL A 11 15.31 21.03 30.30
CA VAL A 11 15.73 21.10 28.90
C VAL A 11 14.86 20.12 28.10
N CYS A 12 13.85 20.67 27.42
CA CYS A 12 13.01 19.90 26.52
C CYS A 12 13.82 19.57 25.25
N VAL A 13 14.50 18.42 25.23
CA VAL A 13 15.17 17.92 24.03
C VAL A 13 14.11 17.55 23.00
N SER A 14 13.82 18.47 22.08
CA SER A 14 12.97 18.20 20.93
C SER A 14 13.70 17.26 19.98
N PHE A 15 13.39 15.96 20.02
CA PHE A 15 13.79 15.05 18.94
C PHE A 15 13.04 15.46 17.68
N THR A 16 13.72 16.16 16.77
CA THR A 16 13.24 16.33 15.40
C THR A 16 13.28 14.96 14.74
N TYR A 17 12.13 14.29 14.68
CA TYR A 17 11.96 13.10 13.85
C TYR A 17 12.08 13.56 12.40
N THR A 18 13.26 13.44 11.80
CA THR A 18 13.41 13.64 10.37
C THR A 18 12.49 12.64 9.69
N LYS A 19 11.47 13.12 8.97
CA LYS A 19 10.75 12.28 8.00
C LYS A 19 11.83 11.60 7.16
N ASP A 20 11.98 10.28 7.28
CA ASP A 20 12.97 9.55 6.50
C ASP A 20 12.72 9.86 5.03
N VAL A 21 13.66 10.59 4.43
CA VAL A 21 13.61 10.90 3.00
C VAL A 21 13.73 9.58 2.29
N CYS A 22 12.66 9.19 1.60
CA CYS A 22 12.63 7.99 0.79
C CYS A 22 13.85 7.96 -0.15
N ARG A 23 14.64 6.89 -0.02
CA ARG A 23 15.86 6.69 -0.79
C ARG A 23 15.55 5.88 -2.03
N PHE A 24 15.79 6.47 -3.18
CA PHE A 24 15.70 5.80 -4.46
C PHE A 24 16.84 4.81 -4.69
N PRO A 25 16.63 3.78 -5.53
CA PRO A 25 17.71 2.91 -5.95
C PRO A 25 18.77 3.71 -6.71
N LYS A 26 20.04 3.31 -6.59
CA LYS A 26 21.16 3.94 -7.31
C LYS A 26 21.01 3.78 -8.83
N THR A 27 20.43 2.68 -9.26
CA THR A 27 20.19 2.34 -10.66
C THR A 27 18.74 1.92 -10.83
N TRP A 28 18.10 2.39 -11.88
CA TRP A 28 16.71 2.06 -12.21
C TRP A 28 16.65 0.92 -13.20
N LYS A 29 15.71 0.00 -13.02
CA LYS A 29 15.37 -0.94 -14.09
C LYS A 29 14.78 -0.16 -15.26
N THR A 30 15.15 -0.53 -16.48
CA THR A 30 14.63 0.09 -17.71
C THR A 30 13.70 -0.83 -18.50
N ARG A 31 13.80 -2.14 -18.25
CA ARG A 31 12.87 -3.18 -18.71
C ARG A 31 12.09 -3.69 -17.51
N TYR A 32 10.94 -3.08 -17.27
CA TYR A 32 10.04 -3.44 -16.16
C TYR A 32 8.60 -3.67 -16.62
N ASP A 33 8.29 -3.37 -17.88
CA ASP A 33 7.15 -3.93 -18.61
C ASP A 33 7.38 -5.43 -18.80
N PHE A 34 6.44 -6.22 -18.27
CA PHE A 34 6.45 -7.66 -18.41
C PHE A 34 5.08 -8.07 -18.94
N ASP A 35 5.02 -8.45 -20.21
CA ASP A 35 3.78 -8.94 -20.82
C ASP A 35 3.20 -10.09 -19.98
N TYR A 36 2.03 -9.82 -19.37
CA TYR A 36 1.30 -10.77 -18.54
C TYR A 36 1.02 -12.09 -19.28
N LYS A 37 0.95 -12.07 -20.62
CA LYS A 37 0.76 -13.27 -21.46
C LYS A 37 1.90 -14.27 -21.33
N THR A 38 3.07 -13.83 -20.90
CA THR A 38 4.25 -14.68 -20.72
C THR A 38 4.36 -15.28 -19.30
N ARG A 39 3.50 -14.88 -18.35
CA ARG A 39 3.53 -15.42 -16.98
C ARG A 39 2.78 -16.74 -16.84
N LYS A 40 3.49 -17.75 -16.33
CA LYS A 40 2.90 -19.02 -15.88
C LYS A 40 1.89 -18.75 -14.74
N ASN A 41 0.67 -19.26 -14.89
CA ASN A 41 -0.47 -19.12 -13.96
C ASN A 41 -1.15 -17.74 -13.89
N GLU A 42 -0.78 -16.80 -14.76
CA GLU A 42 -1.52 -15.56 -14.94
C GLU A 42 -2.81 -15.81 -15.73
N TRP A 43 -3.88 -15.06 -15.47
CA TRP A 43 -5.16 -15.19 -16.18
C TRP A 43 -5.70 -13.81 -16.56
N THR A 44 -6.64 -13.79 -17.50
CA THR A 44 -7.24 -12.55 -18.02
C THR A 44 -8.75 -12.65 -17.88
N THR A 45 -9.37 -11.59 -17.38
CA THR A 45 -10.83 -11.50 -17.23
C THR A 45 -11.27 -10.12 -17.69
N PRO A 46 -11.13 -9.82 -18.99
CA PRO A 46 -11.21 -8.45 -19.50
C PRO A 46 -12.66 -7.92 -19.50
N ASN A 47 -13.64 -8.83 -19.55
CA ASN A 47 -15.06 -8.49 -19.63
C ASN A 47 -15.76 -8.55 -18.26
N ALA A 48 -15.05 -8.84 -17.16
CA ALA A 48 -15.65 -8.75 -15.84
C ALA A 48 -15.94 -7.29 -15.50
N LYS A 49 -17.15 -7.04 -14.99
CA LYS A 49 -17.56 -5.71 -14.56
C LYS A 49 -16.79 -5.28 -13.31
N THR A 50 -16.29 -4.05 -13.31
CA THR A 50 -15.83 -3.39 -12.09
C THR A 50 -17.01 -2.78 -11.35
N ASP A 51 -17.23 -3.21 -10.10
CA ASP A 51 -18.29 -2.69 -9.23
C ASP A 51 -17.72 -1.84 -8.07
N TYR A 52 -16.46 -2.05 -7.70
CA TYR A 52 -15.77 -1.34 -6.63
C TYR A 52 -14.25 -1.53 -6.75
N TYR A 53 -13.50 -0.84 -5.90
CA TYR A 53 -12.04 -0.94 -5.83
C TYR A 53 -11.55 -1.38 -4.45
N LYS A 54 -10.39 -2.02 -4.41
CA LYS A 54 -9.61 -2.30 -3.18
C LYS A 54 -8.26 -1.59 -3.27
N LEU A 55 -8.02 -0.59 -2.43
CA LEU A 55 -6.67 -0.11 -2.15
C LEU A 55 -5.99 -1.11 -1.23
N VAL A 56 -4.93 -1.75 -1.71
CA VAL A 56 -4.19 -2.77 -0.96
C VAL A 56 -2.89 -2.16 -0.48
N LEU A 57 -2.73 -2.15 0.84
CA LEU A 57 -1.57 -1.62 1.54
C LEU A 57 -0.81 -2.78 2.18
N SER A 58 0.44 -2.97 1.79
CA SER A 58 1.28 -4.05 2.35
C SER A 58 2.18 -3.50 3.46
N TRP A 59 2.34 -4.29 4.52
CA TRP A 59 3.22 -3.95 5.64
C TRP A 59 4.66 -4.37 5.32
N SER A 60 5.51 -3.37 5.00
CA SER A 60 6.88 -3.64 4.54
C SER A 60 7.72 -4.48 5.50
N PRO A 61 7.66 -4.32 6.83
CA PRO A 61 8.47 -5.14 7.74
C PRO A 61 8.20 -6.65 7.61
N SER A 62 6.92 -7.05 7.52
CA SER A 62 6.58 -8.46 7.36
C SER A 62 6.89 -8.96 5.95
N PHE A 63 6.71 -8.14 4.92
CA PHE A 63 7.16 -8.47 3.55
C PHE A 63 8.68 -8.71 3.49
N CYS A 64 9.47 -7.79 4.06
CA CYS A 64 10.93 -7.88 4.07
C CYS A 64 11.45 -9.07 4.88
N LYS A 65 10.74 -9.48 5.93
CA LYS A 65 11.06 -10.68 6.73
C LYS A 65 10.85 -11.98 5.93
N GLU A 66 9.80 -12.05 5.11
CA GLU A 66 9.44 -13.25 4.36
C GLU A 66 10.14 -13.35 2.98
N LEU A 67 10.86 -12.31 2.56
CA LEU A 67 11.55 -12.30 1.26
C LEU A 67 12.62 -13.40 1.18
N PRO A 68 12.56 -14.29 0.17
CA PRO A 68 13.60 -15.28 -0.07
C PRO A 68 14.97 -14.62 -0.27
N ALA A 69 16.04 -15.30 0.14
CA ALA A 69 17.41 -14.79 0.00
C ALA A 69 17.76 -14.39 -1.45
N SER A 70 17.25 -15.13 -2.43
CA SER A 70 17.42 -14.86 -3.87
C SER A 70 16.71 -13.59 -4.37
N GLN A 71 15.74 -13.07 -3.61
CA GLN A 71 14.97 -11.86 -3.94
C GLN A 71 15.31 -10.68 -3.03
N ARG A 72 16.37 -10.79 -2.21
CA ARG A 72 16.89 -9.68 -1.38
C ARG A 72 17.38 -8.48 -2.18
N ASN A 73 17.41 -8.56 -3.52
CA ASN A 73 17.70 -7.44 -4.42
C ASN A 73 16.65 -6.31 -4.37
N GLN A 74 15.58 -6.45 -3.57
CA GLN A 74 14.71 -5.35 -3.14
C GLN A 74 15.37 -4.49 -2.05
N THR A 75 16.66 -4.20 -2.23
CA THR A 75 17.50 -3.50 -1.25
C THR A 75 16.95 -2.12 -0.94
N PHE A 76 16.29 -1.45 -1.90
CA PHE A 76 15.65 -0.17 -1.64
C PHE A 76 14.57 -0.28 -0.55
N GLN A 77 13.64 -1.25 -0.61
CA GLN A 77 12.53 -1.32 0.35
C GLN A 77 12.96 -1.90 1.69
N CYS A 78 13.87 -2.88 1.67
CA CYS A 78 14.18 -3.71 2.82
C CYS A 78 15.55 -3.45 3.46
N GLN A 79 16.39 -2.61 2.85
CA GLN A 79 17.72 -2.27 3.39
C GLN A 79 17.96 -0.76 3.45
N TYR A 80 17.57 0.00 2.42
CA TYR A 80 17.84 1.44 2.35
C TYR A 80 16.75 2.32 2.93
N ASN A 81 15.54 1.78 3.10
CA ASN A 81 14.40 2.47 3.68
C ASN A 81 13.80 1.62 4.81
N ASP A 82 13.14 2.27 5.76
CA ASP A 82 12.34 1.63 6.82
C ASP A 82 10.86 1.98 6.61
N PHE A 83 10.30 1.46 5.51
CA PHE A 83 8.91 1.72 5.19
C PHE A 83 7.97 1.06 6.20
N GLY A 84 6.86 1.75 6.50
CA GLY A 84 5.70 1.16 7.17
C GLY A 84 4.76 0.51 6.17
N LEU A 85 3.51 0.99 6.14
CA LEU A 85 2.56 0.62 5.10
C LEU A 85 2.92 1.31 3.78
N ILE A 86 3.07 0.52 2.73
CA ILE A 86 3.21 0.96 1.35
C ILE A 86 1.98 0.56 0.57
N VAL A 87 1.77 1.15 -0.60
CA VAL A 87 0.76 0.66 -1.53
C VAL A 87 1.32 -0.56 -2.27
N HIS A 88 0.57 -1.66 -2.21
CA HIS A 88 0.73 -2.79 -3.11
C HIS A 88 0.05 -2.49 -4.43
N GLY A 89 -1.20 -2.02 -4.42
CA GLY A 89 -1.96 -1.71 -5.62
C GLY A 89 -3.39 -1.25 -5.38
N PHE A 90 -4.11 -0.97 -6.47
CA PHE A 90 -5.50 -0.55 -6.44
C PHE A 90 -6.34 -1.38 -7.41
N TRP A 91 -7.05 -2.35 -6.85
CA TRP A 91 -7.60 -3.46 -7.63
C TRP A 91 -9.04 -3.19 -8.01
N ALA A 92 -9.34 -3.23 -9.30
CA ALA A 92 -10.70 -3.37 -9.80
C ALA A 92 -11.31 -4.68 -9.27
N GLN A 93 -12.52 -4.61 -8.74
CA GLN A 93 -13.22 -5.75 -8.16
C GLN A 93 -14.65 -5.83 -8.68
N SER A 94 -15.11 -7.07 -8.83
CA SER A 94 -16.50 -7.41 -9.14
C SER A 94 -17.19 -7.90 -7.87
N LYS A 95 -18.45 -7.49 -7.65
CA LYS A 95 -19.29 -8.02 -6.56
C LYS A 95 -19.84 -9.41 -6.88
N SER A 96 -19.88 -9.80 -8.15
CA SER A 96 -20.36 -11.12 -8.59
C SER A 96 -19.26 -12.19 -8.62
N ALA A 97 -18.00 -11.80 -8.45
CA ALA A 97 -16.87 -12.72 -8.41
C ALA A 97 -16.93 -13.60 -7.16
N LYS A 98 -16.86 -14.92 -7.36
CA LYS A 98 -16.80 -15.94 -6.29
C LYS A 98 -15.39 -16.48 -6.09
N THR A 99 -14.50 -16.20 -7.04
CA THR A 99 -13.10 -16.64 -7.05
C THR A 99 -12.23 -15.47 -7.50
N LEU A 100 -10.94 -15.53 -7.16
CA LEU A 100 -9.95 -14.54 -7.62
C LEU A 100 -9.97 -14.38 -9.15
N LYS A 101 -10.24 -15.47 -9.88
CA LYS A 101 -10.24 -15.48 -11.34
C LYS A 101 -11.39 -14.72 -11.99
N GLN A 102 -12.43 -14.39 -11.23
CA GLN A 102 -13.62 -13.70 -11.74
C GLN A 102 -13.58 -12.18 -11.56
N HIS A 103 -12.55 -11.65 -10.89
CA HIS A 103 -12.35 -10.21 -10.82
C HIS A 103 -11.76 -9.66 -12.13
N PRO A 104 -12.04 -8.40 -12.49
CA PRO A 104 -11.46 -7.74 -13.66
C PRO A 104 -9.92 -7.79 -13.62
N ARG A 105 -9.32 -8.19 -14.73
CA ARG A 105 -7.87 -8.37 -14.81
C ARG A 105 -7.36 -8.31 -16.24
N ASN A 106 -6.23 -7.62 -16.46
CA ASN A 106 -5.56 -7.49 -17.76
C ASN A 106 -6.55 -7.05 -18.87
N CYS A 107 -7.32 -5.98 -18.63
CA CYS A 107 -8.53 -5.70 -19.40
C CYS A 107 -8.28 -5.00 -20.74
N ARG A 108 -7.16 -4.28 -20.87
CA ARG A 108 -6.75 -3.62 -22.12
C ARG A 108 -5.25 -3.76 -22.28
N ASN A 109 -4.79 -3.70 -23.53
CA ASN A 109 -3.38 -3.52 -23.82
C ASN A 109 -2.89 -2.19 -23.22
N ASP A 110 -1.64 -2.17 -22.81
CA ASP A 110 -0.97 -1.01 -22.26
C ASP A 110 0.41 -0.82 -22.91
N LYS A 111 1.18 0.09 -22.33
CA LYS A 111 2.57 0.37 -22.69
C LYS A 111 3.33 0.58 -21.39
N GLN A 112 4.63 0.28 -21.42
CA GLN A 112 5.54 0.66 -20.35
C GLN A 112 5.34 2.13 -19.92
N LEU A 113 5.10 2.34 -18.64
CA LEU A 113 4.98 3.66 -18.04
C LEU A 113 6.31 4.40 -18.14
N PRO A 114 6.31 5.72 -18.39
CA PRO A 114 7.53 6.52 -18.34
C PRO A 114 8.24 6.39 -16.98
N LEU A 115 9.57 6.31 -16.97
CA LEU A 115 10.34 6.22 -15.73
C LEU A 115 10.11 7.43 -14.81
N THR A 116 9.77 8.59 -15.38
CA THR A 116 9.36 9.78 -14.61
C THR A 116 8.08 9.54 -13.80
N THR A 117 7.07 8.89 -14.39
CA THR A 117 5.83 8.48 -13.72
C THR A 117 6.13 7.47 -12.60
N ILE A 118 7.00 6.49 -12.86
CA ILE A 118 7.45 5.51 -11.85
C ILE A 118 8.12 6.21 -10.66
N LYS A 119 9.11 7.07 -10.92
CA LYS A 119 9.90 7.78 -9.89
C LYS A 119 9.02 8.60 -8.94
N ARG A 120 8.00 9.27 -9.47
CA ARG A 120 7.08 10.09 -8.68
C ARG A 120 6.34 9.28 -7.61
N HIS A 121 5.93 8.06 -7.93
CA HIS A 121 5.11 7.22 -7.04
C HIS A 121 5.93 6.19 -6.25
N PHE A 122 7.22 6.07 -6.54
CA PHE A 122 8.09 5.01 -6.02
C PHE A 122 8.14 4.94 -4.49
N CYS A 123 8.11 6.08 -3.80
CA CYS A 123 8.18 6.10 -2.34
C CYS A 123 6.92 5.57 -1.65
N MET A 124 5.81 5.55 -2.37
CA MET A 124 4.55 4.97 -1.91
C MET A 124 4.40 3.52 -2.40
N MET A 125 4.88 3.22 -3.61
CA MET A 125 4.82 1.90 -4.26
C MET A 125 6.23 1.48 -4.69
N PRO A 126 7.04 0.93 -3.78
CA PRO A 126 8.47 0.83 -4.02
C PRO A 126 8.74 -0.39 -4.90
N GLY A 127 9.05 -0.13 -6.18
CA GLY A 127 9.40 -1.12 -7.19
C GLY A 127 8.85 -0.80 -8.59
N GLU A 128 9.72 -0.70 -9.60
CA GLU A 128 9.30 -0.36 -10.97
C GLU A 128 8.39 -1.45 -11.56
N THR A 129 8.76 -2.71 -11.38
CA THR A 129 7.96 -3.87 -11.81
C THR A 129 6.64 -3.99 -11.04
N LEU A 130 6.60 -3.55 -9.78
CA LEU A 130 5.36 -3.51 -9.00
C LEU A 130 4.41 -2.49 -9.61
N ILE A 131 4.85 -1.24 -9.77
CA ILE A 131 4.03 -0.16 -10.31
C ILE A 131 3.50 -0.51 -11.70
N GLN A 132 4.38 -0.97 -12.60
CA GLN A 132 4.00 -1.36 -13.95
C GLN A 132 3.02 -2.53 -13.96
N GLY A 133 3.32 -3.61 -13.23
CA GLY A 133 2.45 -4.79 -13.19
C GLY A 133 1.08 -4.52 -12.57
N GLU A 134 0.98 -3.61 -11.60
CA GLU A 134 -0.31 -3.23 -11.01
C GLU A 134 -1.13 -2.36 -11.96
N TRP A 135 -0.48 -1.50 -12.75
CA TRP A 135 -1.14 -0.79 -13.83
C TRP A 135 -1.70 -1.76 -14.89
N GLU A 136 -0.83 -2.59 -15.47
CA GLU A 136 -1.17 -3.61 -16.48
C GLU A 136 -2.36 -4.46 -16.04
N LYS A 137 -2.26 -4.98 -14.81
CA LYS A 137 -3.16 -6.03 -14.32
C LYS A 137 -4.48 -5.51 -13.78
N HIS A 138 -4.47 -4.34 -13.16
CA HIS A 138 -5.62 -3.81 -12.43
C HIS A 138 -6.07 -2.45 -12.93
N GLY A 139 -5.14 -1.53 -13.20
CA GLY A 139 -5.44 -0.19 -13.68
C GLY A 139 -6.11 -0.16 -15.05
N THR A 140 -5.66 -1.00 -15.99
CA THR A 140 -6.23 -1.12 -17.35
C THR A 140 -7.72 -1.49 -17.38
N CYS A 141 -8.27 -1.98 -16.26
CA CYS A 141 -9.68 -2.33 -16.14
C CYS A 141 -10.60 -1.15 -15.82
N SER A 142 -10.07 0.01 -15.44
CA SER A 142 -10.92 1.11 -14.96
C SER A 142 -10.39 2.51 -15.21
N PHE A 143 -9.12 2.66 -15.58
CA PHE A 143 -8.49 3.98 -15.76
C PHE A 143 -7.97 4.13 -17.18
N ARG A 144 -8.14 5.32 -17.76
CA ARG A 144 -7.78 5.54 -19.16
C ARG A 144 -6.26 5.53 -19.37
N THR A 145 -5.51 5.98 -18.37
CA THR A 145 -4.04 6.08 -18.40
C THR A 145 -3.44 5.59 -17.08
N GLY A 146 -2.17 5.17 -17.11
CA GLY A 146 -1.47 4.76 -15.89
C GLY A 146 -1.14 5.91 -14.96
N GLU A 147 -0.93 7.11 -15.49
CA GLU A 147 -0.80 8.35 -14.72
C GLU A 147 -2.06 8.60 -13.87
N GLU A 148 -3.25 8.55 -14.49
CA GLU A 148 -4.53 8.74 -13.79
C GLU A 148 -4.74 7.68 -12.69
N TYR A 149 -4.36 6.43 -12.97
CA TYR A 149 -4.40 5.33 -12.00
C TYR A 149 -3.50 5.63 -10.80
N LEU A 150 -2.24 6.00 -11.03
CA LEU A 150 -1.27 6.23 -9.96
C LEU A 150 -1.55 7.53 -9.18
N ASP A 151 -1.98 8.60 -9.85
CA ASP A 151 -2.41 9.85 -9.21
C ASP A 151 -3.63 9.60 -8.29
N THR A 152 -4.55 8.72 -8.72
CA THR A 152 -5.69 8.33 -7.89
C THR A 152 -5.24 7.57 -6.64
N ILE A 153 -4.30 6.63 -6.79
CA ILE A 153 -3.70 5.91 -5.67
C ILE A 153 -3.04 6.88 -4.69
N GLU A 154 -2.21 7.79 -5.20
CA GLU A 154 -1.50 8.79 -4.40
C GLU A 154 -2.47 9.63 -3.57
N ARG A 155 -3.55 10.12 -4.20
CA ARG A 155 -4.59 10.90 -3.52
C ARG A 155 -5.27 10.09 -2.40
N LEU A 156 -5.64 8.83 -2.68
CA LEU A 156 -6.31 7.99 -1.69
C LEU A 156 -5.38 7.61 -0.53
N TYR A 157 -4.12 7.29 -0.83
CA TYR A 157 -3.12 6.96 0.18
C TYR A 157 -2.80 8.17 1.07
N ASN A 158 -2.57 9.34 0.49
CA ASN A 158 -2.26 10.56 1.23
C ASN A 158 -3.43 11.10 2.05
N ALA A 159 -4.67 10.77 1.67
CA ALA A 159 -5.87 11.11 2.46
C ALA A 159 -6.02 10.26 3.74
N LEU A 160 -5.31 9.12 3.83
CA LEU A 160 -5.37 8.24 5.00
C LEU A 160 -4.38 8.68 6.07
N THR A 161 -4.89 8.95 7.27
CA THR A 161 -4.05 9.11 8.45
C THR A 161 -3.72 7.73 9.03
N ILE A 162 -2.54 7.20 8.73
CA ILE A 162 -2.09 5.89 9.19
C ILE A 162 -1.74 5.97 10.69
N PRO A 163 -2.33 5.14 11.57
CA PRO A 163 -1.98 5.11 12.98
C PRO A 163 -0.55 4.59 13.19
N ASN A 164 0.00 4.76 14.40
CA ASN A 164 1.31 4.17 14.73
C ASN A 164 1.20 2.64 14.80
N LEU A 165 1.39 1.99 13.65
CA LEU A 165 1.26 0.54 13.51
C LEU A 165 2.37 -0.22 14.22
N LYS A 166 3.59 0.34 14.28
CA LYS A 166 4.68 -0.28 15.06
C LYS A 166 4.27 -0.43 16.52
N LEU A 167 3.63 0.60 17.10
CA LEU A 167 3.10 0.54 18.47
C LEU A 167 1.94 -0.43 18.62
N ILE A 168 0.97 -0.43 17.68
CA ILE A 168 -0.19 -1.34 17.73
C ILE A 168 0.26 -2.81 17.63
N LEU A 169 1.19 -3.11 16.73
CA LEU A 169 1.69 -4.46 16.46
C LEU A 169 2.65 -4.97 17.55
N ALA A 170 3.21 -4.10 18.37
CA ALA A 170 4.02 -4.48 19.53
C ALA A 170 3.18 -5.10 20.66
N ASP A 171 1.85 -4.92 20.67
CA ASP A 171 0.98 -5.59 21.65
C ASP A 171 0.88 -7.10 21.37
N LYS A 172 1.21 -7.92 22.37
CA LYS A 172 1.10 -9.38 22.31
C LYS A 172 -0.32 -9.89 22.04
N ARG A 173 -1.34 -9.07 22.29
CA ARG A 173 -2.77 -9.35 22.04
C ARG A 173 -3.31 -8.67 20.78
N VAL A 174 -2.44 -8.19 19.89
CA VAL A 174 -2.87 -7.57 18.63
C VAL A 174 -3.72 -8.54 17.80
N ASP A 175 -4.81 -8.02 17.26
CA ASP A 175 -5.70 -8.70 16.34
C ASP A 175 -6.18 -7.72 15.26
N GLN A 176 -6.98 -8.22 14.32
CA GLN A 176 -7.54 -7.40 13.24
C GLN A 176 -8.41 -6.25 13.76
N TYR A 177 -9.14 -6.46 14.86
CA TYR A 177 -10.04 -5.47 15.42
C TYR A 177 -9.25 -4.27 15.96
N LYS A 178 -8.16 -4.52 16.70
CA LYS A 178 -7.30 -3.48 17.25
C LYS A 178 -6.63 -2.63 16.16
N ILE A 179 -6.23 -3.26 15.05
CA ILE A 179 -5.69 -2.55 13.89
C ILE A 179 -6.77 -1.68 13.24
N LYS A 180 -7.97 -2.21 12.99
CA LYS A 180 -9.09 -1.43 12.45
C LYS A 180 -9.45 -0.26 13.35
N LYS A 181 -9.54 -0.48 14.66
CA LYS A 181 -9.83 0.56 15.66
C LYS A 181 -8.84 1.72 15.55
N GLY A 182 -7.54 1.45 15.48
CA GLY A 182 -6.53 2.50 15.33
C GLY A 182 -6.69 3.31 14.04
N PHE A 183 -7.10 2.68 12.94
CA PHE A 183 -7.41 3.41 11.69
C PHE A 183 -8.66 4.27 11.81
N ILE A 184 -9.74 3.74 12.37
CA ILE A 184 -11.03 4.45 12.50
C ILE A 184 -10.87 5.67 13.42
N GLU A 185 -10.13 5.54 14.52
CA GLU A 185 -9.83 6.66 15.43
C GLU A 185 -9.11 7.83 14.74
N LYS A 186 -8.31 7.54 13.69
CA LYS A 186 -7.60 8.54 12.91
C LYS A 186 -8.33 8.99 11.64
N ASN A 187 -9.32 8.22 11.19
CA ASN A 187 -10.06 8.45 9.95
C ASN A 187 -11.57 8.30 10.22
N PRO A 188 -12.26 9.32 10.76
CA PRO A 188 -13.64 9.19 11.26
C PRO A 188 -14.69 8.80 10.20
N LYS A 189 -14.38 8.99 8.91
CA LYS A 189 -15.25 8.59 7.78
C LYS A 189 -15.07 7.11 7.37
N LEU A 190 -14.06 6.43 7.90
CA LEU A 190 -13.75 5.04 7.62
C LEU A 190 -14.40 4.15 8.69
N HIS A 191 -14.96 3.02 8.27
CA HIS A 191 -15.68 2.07 9.13
C HIS A 191 -15.16 0.64 8.98
N THR A 192 -15.43 -0.18 9.98
CA THR A 192 -14.92 -1.57 10.10
C THR A 192 -15.21 -2.45 8.89
N ASN A 193 -16.38 -2.30 8.26
CA ASN A 193 -16.82 -3.07 7.09
C ASN A 193 -16.22 -2.58 5.77
N GLN A 194 -15.52 -1.44 5.76
CA GLN A 194 -14.83 -0.87 4.61
C GLN A 194 -13.34 -1.25 4.60
N MET A 195 -12.92 -2.12 5.53
CA MET A 195 -11.56 -2.59 5.70
C MET A 195 -11.49 -4.12 5.79
N ILE A 196 -10.46 -4.70 5.18
CA ILE A 196 -10.04 -6.09 5.41
C ILE A 196 -8.61 -6.06 5.94
N ILE A 197 -8.36 -6.73 7.07
CA ILE A 197 -7.02 -6.91 7.61
C ILE A 197 -6.61 -8.35 7.34
N TYR A 198 -5.46 -8.56 6.70
CA TYR A 198 -4.88 -9.87 6.49
C TYR A 198 -3.64 -10.02 7.38
N MET A 199 -3.65 -11.04 8.24
CA MET A 199 -2.56 -11.38 9.13
C MET A 199 -2.15 -12.85 8.91
N LYS A 200 -0.85 -13.11 8.95
CA LYS A 200 -0.28 -14.47 8.99
C LYS A 200 0.16 -14.75 10.43
N GLY A 201 -0.68 -15.46 11.18
CA GLY A 201 -0.53 -15.52 12.64
C GLY A 201 -0.73 -14.13 13.24
N LYS A 202 0.29 -13.61 13.94
CA LYS A 202 0.29 -12.24 14.52
C LYS A 202 1.00 -11.20 13.64
N GLU A 203 1.55 -11.61 12.51
CA GLU A 203 2.24 -10.71 11.57
C GLU A 203 1.21 -10.05 10.65
N LEU A 204 1.19 -8.72 10.61
CA LEU A 204 0.38 -7.98 9.65
C LEU A 204 0.97 -8.15 8.25
N VAL A 205 0.16 -8.57 7.28
CA VAL A 205 0.58 -8.71 5.88
C VAL A 205 0.02 -7.56 5.06
N ASP A 206 -1.31 -7.44 5.00
CA ASP A 206 -1.96 -6.38 4.24
C ASP A 206 -3.13 -5.76 5.01
N ILE A 207 -3.39 -4.50 4.69
CA ILE A 207 -4.64 -3.80 4.96
C ILE A 207 -5.27 -3.45 3.61
N LYS A 208 -6.55 -3.75 3.45
CA LYS A 208 -7.31 -3.42 2.24
C LYS A 208 -8.43 -2.45 2.61
N ILE A 209 -8.58 -1.38 1.84
CA ILE A 209 -9.63 -0.38 2.02
C ILE A 209 -10.45 -0.32 0.74
N CYS A 210 -11.78 -0.39 0.88
CA CYS A 210 -12.67 -0.49 -0.27
C CYS A 210 -13.33 0.83 -0.63
N TYR A 211 -13.40 1.11 -1.92
CA TYR A 211 -13.98 2.33 -2.48
C TYR A 211 -15.01 2.00 -3.55
N ASP A 212 -16.09 2.77 -3.65
CA ASP A 212 -17.01 2.70 -4.77
C ASP A 212 -16.40 3.33 -6.04
N LEU A 213 -17.13 3.29 -7.16
CA LEU A 213 -16.66 3.85 -8.43
C LEU A 213 -16.52 5.38 -8.42
N LYS A 214 -17.08 6.06 -7.40
CA LYS A 214 -16.93 7.50 -7.16
C LYS A 214 -15.83 7.81 -6.13
N LEU A 215 -15.06 6.80 -5.73
CA LEU A 215 -13.97 6.88 -4.76
C LEU A 215 -14.41 7.24 -3.34
N ASN A 216 -15.68 7.00 -2.98
CA ASN A 216 -16.11 7.06 -1.58
C ASN A 216 -15.88 5.72 -0.91
N TYR A 217 -15.65 5.70 0.41
CA TYR A 217 -15.54 4.45 1.14
C TYR A 217 -16.81 3.60 0.97
N THR A 218 -16.62 2.32 0.68
CA THR A 218 -17.71 1.36 0.54
C THR A 218 -17.37 0.05 1.23
N ASN A 219 -18.37 -0.81 1.43
CA ASN A 219 -18.15 -2.09 2.07
C ASN A 219 -17.16 -2.93 1.27
N CYS A 220 -16.25 -3.60 1.96
CA CYS A 220 -15.46 -4.64 1.35
C CYS A 220 -16.30 -5.90 1.20
N TYR A 221 -16.51 -6.31 -0.05
CA TYR A 221 -17.19 -7.56 -0.39
C TYR A 221 -16.19 -8.73 -0.36
N ARG A 222 -16.68 -9.89 0.09
CA ARG A 222 -15.91 -11.14 0.11
C ARG A 222 -15.72 -11.70 -1.29
#